data_AF-A0A948CHK6-F1
#
_entry.id   AF-A0A948CHK6-F1
#
_cell.length_a   1.000
_cell.length_b   1.000
_cell.length_c   1.000
_cell.angle_alpha   90.00
_cell.angle_beta   90.00
_cell.angle_gamma   90.00
#
_symmetry.space_group_name_H-M   'P 1'
#
loop_
_entity.id
_entity.type
_entity.pdbx_description
1 polymer ?
#
loop_
_entity_poly.entity_id
_entity_poly.type
_entity_poly.pdbx_seq_one_letter_code
_entity_poly.pdbx_strand_id
1 'polypeptide(L)'
;MRRAGIASALLLLASAPAGAQTVPYDSSGTSVIMRSTAPYFEVGELSPELSTLCSSGLFNQDKINRLVIEFTGPVGYGVLGVAKGTGWNLRDPQKRAERKADYFFLRDGTTACRVYYFTEEMKQNQNQKRR
;
A
#
# COMPACT_ATOMS: atom_id res chain seq x y z
N MET A 1 37.75 -9.38 -64.81
CA MET A 1 37.49 -10.49 -63.86
C MET A 1 37.94 -10.00 -62.48
N ARG A 2 37.28 -10.10 -61.33
CA ARG A 2 35.95 -10.48 -60.84
C ARG A 2 35.77 -9.68 -59.53
N ARG A 3 34.54 -9.27 -59.23
CA ARG A 3 34.13 -8.40 -58.11
C ARG A 3 34.37 -9.07 -56.75
N ALA A 4 34.86 -8.31 -55.77
CA ALA A 4 34.78 -8.64 -54.35
C ALA A 4 33.46 -8.10 -53.79
N GLY A 5 32.71 -8.96 -53.11
CA GLY A 5 31.52 -8.63 -52.34
C GLY A 5 31.33 -9.69 -51.27
N ILE A 6 30.37 -9.45 -50.36
CA ILE A 6 29.95 -10.25 -49.19
C ILE A 6 30.58 -9.72 -47.89
N ALA A 7 29.85 -9.45 -46.80
CA ALA A 7 28.41 -9.28 -46.61
C ALA A 7 28.23 -8.59 -45.23
N SER A 8 27.33 -7.62 -45.14
CA SER A 8 26.88 -7.08 -43.86
C SER A 8 25.94 -8.07 -43.19
N ALA A 9 26.31 -8.58 -42.02
CA ALA A 9 25.42 -9.34 -41.16
C ALA A 9 24.56 -8.37 -40.33
N LEU A 10 23.25 -8.30 -40.63
CA LEU A 10 22.27 -7.64 -39.77
C LEU A 10 21.98 -8.53 -38.55
N LEU A 11 22.36 -8.06 -37.35
CA LEU A 11 21.89 -8.63 -36.09
C LEU A 11 20.45 -8.14 -35.83
N LEU A 12 19.49 -9.06 -35.87
CA LEU A 12 18.12 -8.84 -35.40
C LEU A 12 18.10 -8.90 -33.86
N LEU A 13 17.91 -7.75 -33.22
CA LEU A 13 17.62 -7.65 -31.78
C LEU A 13 16.18 -8.08 -31.52
N ALA A 14 15.99 -9.30 -31.00
CA ALA A 14 14.70 -9.76 -30.50
C ALA A 14 14.39 -9.03 -29.16
N SER A 15 13.45 -8.10 -29.19
CA SER A 15 12.90 -7.47 -27.99
C SER A 15 11.95 -8.44 -27.28
N ALA A 16 12.38 -9.03 -26.18
CA ALA A 16 11.50 -9.78 -25.29
C ALA A 16 10.56 -8.80 -24.55
N PRO A 17 9.25 -9.10 -24.44
CA PRO A 17 8.34 -8.28 -23.65
C PRO A 17 8.72 -8.38 -22.17
N ALA A 18 8.91 -7.22 -21.54
CA ALA A 18 9.11 -7.12 -20.10
C ALA A 18 7.91 -7.76 -19.38
N GLY A 19 8.18 -8.79 -18.57
CA GLY A 19 7.17 -9.60 -17.91
C GLY A 19 6.21 -8.78 -17.05
N ALA A 20 4.92 -9.04 -17.22
CA ALA A 20 3.87 -8.53 -16.34
C ALA A 20 4.10 -9.08 -14.92
N GLN A 21 4.34 -8.18 -13.96
CA GLN A 21 4.45 -8.54 -12.55
C GLN A 21 3.05 -8.91 -12.04
N THR A 22 2.76 -10.20 -11.91
CA THR A 22 1.55 -10.67 -11.23
C THR A 22 1.75 -10.50 -9.73
N VAL A 23 1.00 -9.59 -9.12
CA VAL A 23 0.86 -9.56 -7.66
C VAL A 23 0.26 -10.90 -7.21
N PRO A 24 0.92 -11.67 -6.32
CA PRO A 24 0.41 -12.94 -5.86
C PRO A 24 -0.91 -12.70 -5.12
N TYR A 25 -2.00 -13.23 -5.67
CA TYR A 25 -3.31 -13.30 -5.05
C TYR A 25 -3.33 -14.54 -4.15
N ASP A 26 -3.56 -14.39 -2.85
CA ASP A 26 -3.81 -15.56 -2.02
C ASP A 26 -5.25 -16.06 -2.24
N SER A 27 -5.52 -17.32 -1.93
CA SER A 27 -6.87 -17.89 -2.08
C SER A 27 -7.91 -17.27 -1.14
N SER A 28 -7.52 -16.38 -0.22
CA SER A 28 -8.44 -15.65 0.68
C SER A 28 -9.04 -14.41 0.03
N GLY A 29 -8.51 -13.99 -1.12
CA GLY A 29 -8.90 -12.76 -1.79
C GLY A 29 -8.15 -11.52 -1.31
N THR A 30 -7.08 -11.73 -0.54
CA THR A 30 -6.16 -10.70 -0.07
C THR A 30 -5.05 -10.50 -1.09
N SER A 31 -4.70 -9.24 -1.32
CA SER A 31 -3.57 -8.85 -2.15
C SER A 31 -2.57 -8.05 -1.31
N VAL A 32 -1.37 -8.61 -1.13
CA VAL A 32 -0.27 -7.93 -0.43
C VAL A 32 0.36 -6.93 -1.39
N ILE A 33 0.16 -5.63 -1.13
CA ILE A 33 0.67 -4.57 -2.01
C ILE A 33 2.08 -4.10 -1.65
N MET A 34 2.53 -4.41 -0.42
CA MET A 34 3.86 -4.05 0.06
C MET A 34 4.27 -4.97 1.21
N ARG A 35 5.57 -5.24 1.30
CA ARG A 35 6.22 -5.85 2.46
C ARG A 35 7.29 -4.91 3.01
N SER A 36 7.39 -4.82 4.33
CA SER A 36 8.41 -3.99 5.00
C SER A 36 8.98 -4.70 6.23
N THR A 37 10.24 -4.46 6.54
CA THR A 37 10.86 -4.91 7.80
C THR A 37 10.79 -3.86 8.90
N ALA A 38 10.26 -2.66 8.62
CA ALA A 38 10.01 -1.64 9.63
C ALA A 38 8.87 -2.07 10.56
N PRO A 39 8.74 -1.48 11.76
CA PRO A 39 7.57 -1.69 12.61
C PRO A 39 6.29 -1.12 11.97
N TYR A 40 5.16 -1.83 12.08
CA TYR A 40 3.89 -1.41 11.46
C TYR A 40 3.43 0.00 11.89
N PHE A 41 3.77 0.41 13.12
CA PHE A 41 3.36 1.69 13.68
C PHE A 41 4.13 2.88 13.10
N GLU A 42 5.11 2.65 12.22
CA GLU A 42 5.80 3.70 11.46
C GLU A 42 5.13 4.00 10.11
N VAL A 43 4.06 3.29 9.73
CA VAL A 43 3.34 3.50 8.45
C VAL A 43 2.70 4.89 8.35
N GLY A 44 2.42 5.53 9.49
CA GLY A 44 1.70 6.79 9.60
C GLY A 44 1.46 7.16 11.05
N GLU A 45 0.67 8.19 11.29
CA GLU A 45 0.29 8.61 12.64
C GLU A 45 -0.95 7.84 13.11
N LEU A 46 -0.94 7.39 14.37
CA LEU A 46 -2.12 6.80 14.99
C LEU A 46 -3.17 7.89 15.22
N SER A 47 -4.40 7.66 14.74
CA SER A 47 -5.54 8.53 15.04
C SER A 47 -6.43 7.91 16.12
N PRO A 48 -6.46 8.46 17.35
CA PRO A 48 -7.35 7.94 18.42
C PRO A 48 -8.83 8.08 18.06
N GLU A 49 -9.18 9.16 17.37
CA GLU A 49 -10.53 9.45 16.92
C GLU A 49 -11.01 8.40 15.91
N LEU A 50 -10.25 8.21 14.82
CA LEU A 50 -10.62 7.23 13.79
C LEU A 50 -10.55 5.80 14.31
N SER A 51 -9.67 5.51 15.27
CA SER A 51 -9.61 4.20 15.95
C SER A 51 -10.88 3.93 16.76
N THR A 52 -11.43 4.96 17.42
CA THR A 52 -12.69 4.86 18.18
C THR A 52 -13.87 4.58 17.24
N LEU A 53 -13.93 5.29 16.10
CA LEU A 53 -14.94 5.06 15.07
C LEU A 53 -14.80 3.68 14.43
N CYS A 54 -13.58 3.26 14.11
CA CYS A 54 -13.32 1.92 13.56
C CYS A 54 -13.77 0.81 14.51
N SER A 55 -13.47 0.95 15.79
CA SER A 55 -13.86 -0.01 16.84
C SER A 55 -15.39 -0.10 17.00
N SER A 56 -16.12 0.92 16.55
CA SER A 56 -17.59 0.98 16.52
C SER A 56 -18.19 0.66 15.14
N GLY A 57 -17.38 0.28 14.15
CA GLY A 57 -17.85 -0.04 12.81
C GLY A 57 -18.17 1.17 11.91
N LEU A 58 -17.78 2.38 12.31
CA LEU A 58 -18.13 3.64 11.65
C LEU A 58 -16.99 4.25 10.80
N PHE A 59 -15.82 3.61 10.78
CA PHE A 59 -14.69 4.01 9.94
C PHE A 59 -13.84 2.76 9.66
N ASN A 60 -14.11 2.03 8.59
CA ASN A 60 -13.53 0.71 8.33
C ASN A 60 -13.27 0.52 6.83
N GLN A 61 -12.61 -0.57 6.46
CA GLN A 61 -12.57 -0.99 5.08
C GLN A 61 -13.95 -1.48 4.61
N ASP A 62 -14.32 -1.19 3.36
CA ASP A 62 -15.51 -1.81 2.73
C ASP A 62 -15.32 -3.31 2.56
N LYS A 63 -14.13 -3.71 2.11
CA LYS A 63 -13.69 -5.10 2.02
C LYS A 63 -12.46 -5.28 2.89
N ILE A 64 -12.69 -5.78 4.11
CA ILE A 64 -11.66 -6.02 5.11
C ILE A 64 -10.54 -6.89 4.51
N ASN A 65 -9.30 -6.46 4.71
CA ASN A 65 -8.07 -7.12 4.26
C ASN A 65 -7.98 -7.43 2.76
N ARG A 66 -8.83 -6.84 1.90
CA ARG A 66 -8.68 -7.02 0.44
C ARG A 66 -7.28 -6.62 -0.03
N LEU A 67 -6.75 -5.52 0.51
CA LEU A 67 -5.42 -5.00 0.19
C LEU A 67 -4.70 -4.70 1.51
N VAL A 68 -3.49 -5.24 1.63
CA VAL A 68 -2.73 -5.21 2.87
C VAL A 68 -1.26 -4.86 2.67
N ILE A 69 -0.66 -4.31 3.73
CA ILE A 69 0.80 -4.20 3.90
C ILE A 69 1.21 -5.18 4.99
N GLU A 70 2.24 -5.99 4.71
CA GLU A 70 2.82 -6.90 5.69
C GLU A 70 4.12 -6.31 6.26
N PHE A 71 4.19 -6.24 7.59
CA PHE A 71 5.37 -5.85 8.33
C PHE A 71 5.97 -7.10 8.96
N THR A 72 7.15 -7.51 8.48
CA THR A 72 7.77 -8.81 8.78
C THR A 72 9.04 -8.69 9.64
N GLY A 73 9.31 -7.49 10.18
CA GLY A 73 10.45 -7.25 11.07
C GLY A 73 10.29 -7.91 12.45
N PRO A 74 11.38 -8.05 13.22
CA PRO A 74 11.35 -8.63 14.56
C PRO A 74 10.61 -7.75 15.58
N VAL A 75 10.45 -6.46 15.30
CA VAL A 75 9.73 -5.48 16.13
C VAL A 75 8.56 -4.95 15.33
N GLY A 76 7.37 -4.91 15.94
CA GLY A 76 6.18 -4.39 15.29
C GLY A 76 5.76 -5.18 14.04
N TYR A 77 5.83 -6.51 14.11
CA TYR A 77 5.19 -7.39 13.14
C TYR A 77 3.69 -7.07 13.05
N GLY A 78 3.13 -7.06 11.85
CA GLY A 78 1.70 -6.83 11.68
C GLY A 78 1.26 -6.86 10.22
N VAL A 79 -0.04 -7.05 10.02
CA VAL A 79 -0.69 -6.91 8.72
C VAL A 79 -1.70 -5.79 8.85
N LEU A 80 -1.57 -4.78 7.98
CA LEU A 80 -2.46 -3.62 7.97
C LEU A 80 -3.30 -3.60 6.71
N GLY A 81 -4.62 -3.51 6.85
CA GLY A 81 -5.52 -3.25 5.72
C GLY A 81 -5.36 -1.83 5.20
N VAL A 82 -5.54 -1.62 3.90
CA VAL A 82 -5.40 -0.30 3.25
C VAL A 82 -6.74 0.22 2.72
N ALA A 83 -6.99 1.51 2.90
CA ALA A 83 -8.05 2.27 2.22
C ALA A 83 -7.58 3.69 1.89
N LYS A 84 -8.28 4.42 1.03
CA LYS A 84 -7.94 5.81 0.66
C LYS A 84 -9.05 6.77 1.04
N GLY A 85 -8.67 7.96 1.49
CA GLY A 85 -9.60 9.05 1.78
C GLY A 85 -10.40 9.57 0.58
N THR A 86 -10.04 9.15 -0.63
CA THR A 86 -10.87 9.33 -1.83
C THR A 86 -12.16 8.50 -1.84
N GLY A 87 -12.36 7.64 -0.82
CA GLY A 87 -13.50 6.72 -0.72
C GLY A 87 -13.21 5.33 -1.28
N TRP A 88 -11.99 5.06 -1.73
CA TRP A 88 -11.63 3.74 -2.21
C TRP A 88 -11.43 2.76 -1.05
N ASN A 89 -12.20 1.68 -1.07
CA ASN A 89 -12.23 0.64 -0.02
C ASN A 89 -12.48 1.20 1.38
N LEU A 90 -13.21 2.31 1.51
CA LEU A 90 -13.40 3.02 2.78
C LEU A 90 -14.88 3.23 3.07
N ARG A 91 -15.34 2.60 4.15
CA ARG A 91 -16.64 2.86 4.76
C ARG A 91 -16.50 3.98 5.78
N ASP A 92 -17.00 5.16 5.43
CA ASP A 92 -16.98 6.36 6.27
C ASP A 92 -18.32 7.13 6.17
N PRO A 93 -19.39 6.64 6.82
CA PRO A 93 -20.71 7.29 6.79
C PRO A 93 -20.71 8.70 7.40
N GLN A 94 -19.74 9.00 8.28
CA GLN A 94 -19.63 10.29 8.95
C GLN A 94 -18.73 11.30 8.22
N LYS A 95 -18.11 10.90 7.09
CA LYS A 95 -17.25 11.75 6.26
C LYS A 95 -16.08 12.36 7.05
N ARG A 96 -15.44 11.55 7.89
CA ARG A 96 -14.28 11.92 8.71
C ARG A 96 -12.96 11.82 7.94
N ALA A 97 -12.97 11.15 6.80
CA ALA A 97 -11.80 10.97 5.97
C ALA A 97 -11.30 12.28 5.36
N GLU A 98 -10.01 12.53 5.51
CA GLU A 98 -9.30 13.52 4.73
C GLU A 98 -9.02 12.96 3.33
N ARG A 99 -9.42 13.71 2.29
CA ARG A 99 -9.37 13.23 0.90
C ARG A 99 -7.98 12.81 0.42
N LYS A 100 -6.92 13.43 0.94
CA LYS A 100 -5.52 13.15 0.55
C LYS A 100 -4.83 12.10 1.41
N ALA A 101 -5.52 11.55 2.41
CA ALA A 101 -4.95 10.58 3.32
C ALA A 101 -5.04 9.15 2.77
N ASP A 102 -4.00 8.36 3.06
CA ASP A 102 -4.05 6.91 3.02
C ASP A 102 -4.27 6.40 4.46
N TYR A 103 -5.14 5.39 4.61
CA TYR A 103 -5.55 4.83 5.89
C TYR A 103 -5.10 3.38 6.01
N PHE A 104 -4.56 3.04 7.19
CA PHE A 104 -4.04 1.72 7.51
C PHE A 104 -4.72 1.16 8.76
N PHE A 105 -5.37 0.02 8.61
CA PHE A 105 -6.23 -0.57 9.62
C PHE A 105 -5.54 -1.77 10.25
N LEU A 106 -5.31 -1.70 11.56
CA LEU A 106 -4.90 -2.84 12.36
C LEU A 106 -6.14 -3.42 13.04
N ARG A 107 -6.39 -4.72 12.84
CA ARG A 107 -7.52 -5.45 13.45
C ARG A 107 -8.89 -4.84 13.10
N ASP A 108 -9.07 -4.49 11.83
CA ASP A 108 -10.36 -4.02 11.31
C ASP A 108 -11.49 -5.03 11.60
N GLY A 109 -12.70 -4.53 11.87
CA GLY A 109 -13.86 -5.32 12.23
C GLY A 109 -13.90 -5.79 13.70
N THR A 110 -12.96 -5.35 14.54
CA THR A 110 -12.90 -5.71 15.97
C THR A 110 -12.94 -4.47 16.87
N THR A 111 -13.27 -4.66 18.15
CA THR A 111 -13.22 -3.60 19.18
C THR A 111 -11.79 -3.13 19.51
N ALA A 112 -10.77 -3.82 18.99
CA ALA A 112 -9.36 -3.45 19.14
C ALA A 112 -8.81 -2.74 17.89
N CYS A 113 -9.69 -2.27 17.00
CA CYS A 113 -9.29 -1.63 15.77
C CYS A 113 -8.47 -0.37 16.02
N ARG A 114 -7.35 -0.24 15.30
CA ARG A 114 -6.53 0.97 15.29
C ARG A 114 -6.37 1.46 13.86
N VAL A 115 -6.48 2.77 13.69
CA VAL A 115 -6.34 3.44 12.40
C VAL A 115 -5.10 4.31 12.44
N TYR A 116 -4.16 4.00 11.55
CA TYR A 116 -3.05 4.87 11.22
C TYR A 116 -3.38 5.61 9.92
N TYR A 117 -2.87 6.82 9.77
CA TYR A 117 -3.06 7.58 8.54
C TYR A 117 -1.80 8.32 8.14
N PHE A 118 -1.68 8.56 6.84
CA PHE A 118 -0.57 9.29 6.26
C PHE A 118 -1.09 10.27 5.21
N THR A 119 -0.54 11.47 5.20
CA THR A 119 -0.68 12.44 4.10
C THR A 119 0.71 12.86 3.62
N GLU A 120 0.83 13.22 2.35
CA GLU A 120 2.09 13.75 1.80
C GLU A 120 2.58 15.00 2.54
N GLU A 121 1.66 15.78 3.11
CA GLU A 121 1.97 16.99 3.89
C GLU A 121 2.70 16.63 5.20
N MET A 122 2.36 15.50 5.84
CA MET A 122 3.05 15.01 7.04
C MET A 122 4.52 14.67 6.75
N LYS A 123 4.81 14.10 5.58
CA LYS A 123 6.19 13.76 5.16
C LYS A 123 7.07 15.00 5.00
N GLN A 124 6.51 16.07 4.45
CA GLN A 124 7.23 17.34 4.26
C GLN A 124 7.60 17.98 5.60
N ASN A 125 6.67 17.99 6.55
CA ASN A 125 6.87 18.55 7.89
C ASN A 125 7.95 17.79 8.67
N GLN A 126 8.03 16.47 8.54
CA GLN A 126 9.08 15.67 9.17
C GLN A 126 10.47 15.97 8.58
N ASN A 127 10.57 16.15 7.27
CA ASN A 127 11.84 16.48 6.61
C ASN A 127 12.33 17.89 6.98
N GLN A 128 11.42 18.85 7.19
CA GLN A 128 11.77 20.20 7.61
C GLN A 128 12.29 20.24 9.06
N LYS A 129 11.68 19.48 9.99
CA LYS A 129 12.14 19.41 11.39
C LYS A 129 13.51 18.75 11.58
N ARG A 130 13.99 18.01 10.58
CA ARG A 130 15.30 17.34 10.60
C ARG A 130 16.43 18.20 10.01
N ARG A 131 16.12 19.40 9.53
CA ARG A 131 17.08 20.40 9.03
C ARG A 131 17.29 21.48 10.08
#